data_AF-A0A7S2MX96-F1
#
_entry.id   AF-A0A7S2MX96-F1
#
_cell.length_a   1.000
_cell.length_b   1.000
_cell.length_c   1.000
_cell.angle_alpha   90.00
_cell.angle_beta   90.00
_cell.angle_gamma   90.00
#
_symmetry.space_group_name_H-M   'P 1'
#
loop_
_entity.id
_entity.type
_entity.pdbx_description
1 polymer ?
#
loop_
_entity_poly.entity_id
_entity_poly.type
_entity_poly.pdbx_seq_one_letter_code
_entity_poly.pdbx_strand_id
1 'polypeptide(L)'
;AALGPAPLLIVADPTMVKQIFTGRGRYDKGPLAVISEDIFGRGLITASDREVWSERRKVVSQGFHSRWLRGLVAQFVKCTEASFRGLDERAGLNEVVDMESLYLNLTLDIVGSAVFGADFAAVDQPADEPQSPIV
;
A
#
# COMPACT_ATOMS: atom_id res chain seq x y z
N ALA A 1 -14.21 -8.33 19.30
CA ALA A 1 -13.55 -7.07 19.69
C ALA A 1 -14.57 -5.94 19.56
N ALA A 2 -14.95 -5.30 20.67
CA ALA A 2 -15.91 -4.20 20.63
C ALA A 2 -15.16 -2.91 20.23
N LEU A 3 -15.53 -2.31 19.11
CA LEU A 3 -15.05 -1.01 18.64
C LEU A 3 -15.64 0.12 19.51
N GLY A 4 -15.17 0.24 20.74
CA GLY A 4 -15.49 1.35 21.65
C GLY A 4 -16.98 1.59 21.92
N PRO A 5 -17.33 2.69 22.60
CA PRO A 5 -18.72 3.06 22.91
C PRO A 5 -19.43 3.80 21.75
N ALA A 6 -18.75 4.04 20.62
CA ALA A 6 -19.31 4.77 19.50
C ALA A 6 -20.15 3.84 18.59
N PRO A 7 -21.36 4.24 18.17
CA PRO A 7 -22.15 3.44 17.25
C PRO A 7 -21.45 3.33 15.89
N LEU A 8 -21.31 2.10 15.38
CA LEU A 8 -20.76 1.82 14.05
C LEU A 8 -21.87 1.39 13.10
N LEU A 9 -21.97 2.04 11.95
CA LEU A 9 -22.85 1.63 10.86
C LEU A 9 -22.08 0.79 9.85
N ILE A 10 -22.47 -0.48 9.69
CA ILE A 10 -21.92 -1.38 8.66
C ILE A 10 -22.82 -1.28 7.43
N VAL A 11 -22.25 -0.88 6.30
CA VAL A 11 -22.97 -0.74 5.03
C VAL A 11 -22.46 -1.78 4.05
N ALA A 12 -23.33 -2.75 3.70
CA ALA A 12 -23.03 -3.81 2.73
C ALA A 12 -23.87 -3.71 1.44
N ASP A 13 -24.83 -2.77 1.38
CA ASP A 13 -25.63 -2.55 0.17
C ASP A 13 -24.80 -1.78 -0.89
N PRO A 14 -24.69 -2.28 -2.14
CA PRO A 14 -23.85 -1.65 -3.16
C PRO A 14 -24.35 -0.27 -3.60
N THR A 15 -25.65 -0.02 -3.55
CA THR A 15 -26.22 1.32 -3.87
C THR A 15 -25.80 2.33 -2.81
N MET A 16 -25.88 1.95 -1.53
CA MET A 16 -25.44 2.79 -0.41
C MET A 16 -23.92 2.99 -0.42
N VAL A 17 -23.13 1.93 -0.66
CA VAL A 17 -21.66 2.03 -0.81
C VAL A 17 -21.31 3.02 -1.92
N LYS A 18 -21.95 2.91 -3.09
CA LYS A 18 -21.77 3.87 -4.18
C LYS A 18 -22.09 5.29 -3.74
N GLN A 19 -23.20 5.51 -3.02
CA GLN A 19 -23.56 6.83 -2.51
C GLN A 19 -22.52 7.39 -1.55
N ILE A 20 -21.95 6.56 -0.67
CA ILE A 20 -20.90 6.97 0.27
C ILE A 20 -19.64 7.40 -0.50
N PHE A 21 -19.12 6.56 -1.39
CA PHE A 21 -17.86 6.84 -2.08
C PHE A 21 -17.97 7.85 -3.23
N THR A 22 -19.17 8.15 -3.74
CA THR A 22 -19.38 9.15 -4.79
C THR A 22 -20.06 10.44 -4.31
N GLY A 23 -20.55 10.45 -3.07
CA GLY A 23 -21.18 11.59 -2.40
C GLY A 23 -20.16 12.71 -2.16
N ARG A 24 -19.93 13.55 -3.18
CA ARG A 24 -18.96 14.64 -3.15
C ARG A 24 -19.16 15.53 -1.93
N GLY A 25 -18.21 15.48 -1.00
CA GLY A 25 -18.14 16.38 0.17
C GLY A 25 -19.13 16.07 1.30
N ARG A 26 -19.79 14.91 1.29
CA ARG A 26 -20.75 14.52 2.35
C ARG A 26 -20.15 13.60 3.43
N TYR A 27 -19.00 13.00 3.13
CA TYR A 27 -18.34 12.02 4.00
C TYR A 27 -16.87 12.37 4.14
N ASP A 28 -16.37 12.34 5.38
CA ASP A 28 -14.95 12.36 5.69
C ASP A 28 -14.39 10.93 5.76
N LYS A 29 -13.06 10.81 5.94
CA LYS A 29 -12.38 9.52 6.04
C LYS A 29 -12.47 8.88 7.43
N GLY A 30 -13.17 9.54 8.35
CA GLY A 30 -13.38 9.09 9.72
C GLY A 30 -12.13 9.09 10.59
N PRO A 31 -12.26 8.56 11.81
CA PRO A 31 -11.20 8.57 12.83
C PRO A 31 -9.93 7.82 12.43
N LEU A 32 -10.03 6.80 11.56
CA LEU A 32 -8.88 6.02 11.12
C LEU A 32 -7.87 6.85 10.30
N ALA A 33 -8.34 7.87 9.57
CA ALA A 33 -7.45 8.78 8.87
C ALA A 33 -6.68 9.71 9.81
N VAL A 34 -7.26 10.05 10.97
CA VAL A 34 -6.61 10.88 11.99
C VAL A 34 -5.55 10.07 12.74
N ILE A 35 -5.87 8.84 13.14
CA ILE A 35 -4.94 7.96 13.85
C ILE A 35 -3.71 7.62 12.98
N SER A 36 -3.90 7.55 11.67
CA SER A 36 -2.81 7.23 10.73
C SER A 36 -1.94 8.44 10.37
N GLU A 37 -2.27 9.66 10.84
CA GLU A 37 -1.45 10.86 10.64
C GLU A 37 -0.08 10.76 11.33
N ASP A 38 0.00 10.05 12.46
CA ASP A 38 1.27 9.88 13.20
C ASP A 38 2.29 9.04 12.42
N ILE A 39 1.82 8.11 11.58
CA ILE A 39 2.67 7.20 10.80
C ILE A 39 2.93 7.79 9.40
N PHE A 40 1.89 8.25 8.72
CA PHE A 40 1.98 8.67 7.31
C PHE A 40 2.08 10.19 7.13
N GLY A 41 2.14 10.95 8.22
CA GLY A 41 2.10 12.41 8.22
C GLY A 41 0.80 12.95 7.63
N ARG A 42 0.80 14.23 7.24
CA ARG A 42 -0.32 14.87 6.52
C ARG A 42 -0.20 14.61 5.01
N GLY A 43 -0.42 13.38 4.57
CA GLY A 43 -0.40 12.95 3.16
C GLY A 43 -1.79 12.91 2.49
N LEU A 44 -1.89 12.16 1.38
CA LEU A 44 -3.17 11.97 0.68
C LEU A 44 -4.18 11.12 1.45
N ILE A 45 -3.71 10.16 2.24
CA ILE A 45 -4.57 9.22 2.97
C ILE A 45 -5.14 9.89 4.23
N THR A 46 -4.33 10.69 4.90
CA THR A 46 -4.65 11.31 6.20
C THR A 46 -5.25 12.72 6.07
N ALA A 47 -5.13 13.39 4.90
CA ALA A 47 -5.75 14.69 4.68
C ALA A 47 -7.27 14.62 4.94
N SER A 48 -7.70 15.32 5.99
CA SER A 48 -9.10 15.51 6.41
C SER A 48 -9.77 16.64 5.63
N ASP A 49 -9.02 17.67 5.24
CA ASP A 49 -9.50 18.74 4.37
C ASP A 49 -9.56 18.29 2.90
N ARG A 50 -10.75 18.44 2.32
CA ARG A 50 -11.04 18.09 0.94
C ARG A 50 -10.27 18.96 -0.06
N GLU A 51 -10.09 20.24 0.21
CA GLU A 51 -9.39 21.17 -0.69
C GLU A 51 -7.91 20.78 -0.78
N VAL A 52 -7.29 20.59 0.38
CA VAL A 52 -5.91 20.08 0.50
C VAL A 52 -5.75 18.73 -0.18
N TRP A 53 -6.68 17.79 0.05
CA TRP A 53 -6.65 16.49 -0.63
C TRP A 53 -6.78 16.64 -2.14
N SER A 54 -7.69 17.48 -2.62
CA SER A 54 -7.99 17.68 -4.04
C SER A 54 -6.78 18.24 -4.79
N GLU A 55 -6.12 19.26 -4.23
CA GLU A 55 -4.91 19.85 -4.82
C GLU A 55 -3.77 18.84 -4.89
N ARG A 56 -3.49 18.16 -3.77
CA ARG A 56 -2.42 17.15 -3.71
C ARG A 56 -2.71 15.97 -4.64
N ARG A 57 -3.96 15.49 -4.69
CA ARG A 57 -4.35 14.37 -5.54
C ARG A 57 -4.18 14.72 -7.00
N LYS A 58 -4.51 15.95 -7.40
CA LYS A 58 -4.29 16.45 -8.76
C LYS A 58 -2.81 16.37 -9.13
N VAL A 59 -1.91 16.93 -8.30
CA VAL A 59 -0.46 16.89 -8.56
C VAL A 59 0.06 15.46 -8.63
N VAL A 60 -0.24 14.63 -7.62
CA VAL A 60 0.23 13.24 -7.57
C VAL A 60 -0.29 12.44 -8.76
N SER A 61 -1.57 12.59 -9.13
CA SER A 61 -2.16 11.84 -10.25
C SER A 61 -1.47 12.07 -11.60
N GLN A 62 -0.86 13.23 -11.79
CA GLN A 62 -0.10 13.54 -13.01
C GLN A 62 1.18 12.69 -13.14
N GLY A 63 1.76 12.24 -12.02
CA GLY A 63 2.91 11.34 -12.03
C GLY A 63 2.58 9.93 -12.53
N PHE A 64 1.33 9.49 -12.39
CA PHE A 64 0.87 8.15 -12.80
C PHE A 64 0.43 8.09 -14.27
N HIS A 65 1.10 8.82 -15.16
CA HIS A 65 0.78 8.79 -16.59
C HIS A 65 1.27 7.51 -17.27
N SER A 66 0.64 7.09 -18.38
CA SER A 66 0.92 5.78 -19.00
C SER A 66 2.38 5.56 -19.39
N ARG A 67 3.10 6.60 -19.81
CA ARG A 67 4.54 6.51 -20.11
C ARG A 67 5.38 6.16 -18.87
N TRP A 68 5.07 6.72 -17.71
CA TRP A 68 5.77 6.42 -16.46
C TRP A 68 5.46 5.00 -16.01
N LEU A 69 4.17 4.62 -16.02
CA LEU A 69 3.74 3.24 -15.71
C LEU A 69 4.42 2.18 -16.59
N ARG A 70 4.54 2.44 -17.91
CA ARG A 70 5.30 1.55 -18.80
C ARG A 70 6.79 1.48 -18.46
N GLY A 71 7.37 2.58 -17.98
CA GLY A 71 8.75 2.62 -17.52
C GLY A 71 9.02 1.75 -16.28
N LEU A 72 8.00 1.54 -15.44
CA LEU A 72 8.13 0.71 -14.23
C LEU A 72 8.14 -0.80 -14.51
N VAL A 73 7.68 -1.25 -15.68
CA VAL A 73 7.55 -2.69 -15.99
C VAL A 73 8.89 -3.41 -15.85
N ALA A 74 9.99 -2.82 -16.34
CA ALA A 74 11.31 -3.42 -16.21
C ALA A 74 11.74 -3.60 -14.75
N GLN A 75 11.35 -2.66 -13.89
CA GLN A 75 11.65 -2.72 -12.46
C GLN A 75 10.80 -3.78 -11.74
N PHE A 76 9.51 -3.90 -12.10
CA PHE A 76 8.65 -4.95 -11.57
C PHE A 76 9.19 -6.34 -11.92
N VAL A 77 9.62 -6.54 -13.17
CA VAL A 77 10.26 -7.77 -13.62
C VAL A 77 11.53 -8.04 -12.81
N LYS A 78 12.42 -7.06 -12.65
CA LYS A 78 13.66 -7.22 -11.87
C LYS A 78 13.38 -7.69 -10.44
N CYS A 79 12.47 -7.05 -9.71
CA CYS A 79 12.14 -7.43 -8.33
C CYS A 79 11.51 -8.84 -8.28
N THR A 80 10.60 -9.12 -9.22
CA THR A 80 9.90 -10.41 -9.30
C THR A 80 10.85 -11.57 -9.61
N GLU A 81 11.79 -11.38 -10.55
CA GLU A 81 12.84 -12.36 -10.86
C GLU A 81 13.75 -12.64 -9.66
N ALA A 82 14.05 -11.61 -8.84
CA ALA A 82 14.81 -11.80 -7.60
C ALA A 82 14.06 -12.70 -6.61
N SER A 83 12.77 -12.43 -6.38
CA SER A 83 11.94 -13.28 -5.51
C SER A 83 11.79 -14.71 -6.01
N PHE A 84 11.65 -14.90 -7.33
CA PHE A 84 11.53 -16.24 -7.89
C PHE A 84 12.82 -17.05 -7.85
N ARG A 85 14.00 -16.42 -7.95
CA ARG A 85 15.27 -17.13 -7.73
C ARG A 85 15.34 -17.73 -6.33
N GLY A 86 14.97 -16.97 -5.30
CA GLY A 86 14.90 -17.50 -3.94
C GLY A 86 13.85 -18.61 -3.78
N LEU A 87 12.73 -18.52 -4.52
CA LEU A 87 11.71 -19.57 -4.52
C LEU A 87 12.21 -20.87 -5.18
N ASP A 88 12.92 -20.77 -6.31
CA ASP A 88 13.48 -21.92 -7.03
C ASP A 88 14.52 -22.67 -6.18
N GLU A 89 15.35 -21.94 -5.43
CA GLU A 89 16.31 -22.52 -4.49
C GLU A 89 15.61 -23.33 -3.38
N ARG A 90 14.56 -22.77 -2.78
CA ARG A 90 13.77 -23.42 -1.72
C ARG A 90 12.93 -24.59 -2.24
N ALA A 91 12.45 -24.49 -3.48
CA ALA A 91 11.77 -25.58 -4.17
C ALA A 91 12.71 -26.78 -4.38
N GLY A 92 13.98 -26.53 -4.74
CA GLY A 92 15.00 -27.58 -4.84
C GLY A 92 15.27 -28.32 -3.52
N LEU A 93 14.98 -27.67 -2.39
CA LEU A 93 15.10 -28.23 -1.04
C LEU A 93 13.80 -28.85 -0.51
N ASN A 94 12.71 -28.83 -1.28
CA ASN A 94 11.35 -29.19 -0.83
C ASN A 94 10.92 -28.46 0.45
N GLU A 95 11.31 -27.20 0.59
CA GLU A 95 10.95 -26.38 1.75
C GLU A 95 9.51 -25.85 1.63
N VAL A 96 8.82 -25.72 2.76
CA VAL A 96 7.54 -25.01 2.83
C VAL A 96 7.82 -23.51 2.88
N VAL A 97 7.18 -22.76 1.99
CA VAL A 97 7.35 -21.31 1.88
C VAL A 97 6.10 -20.59 2.38
N ASP A 98 6.30 -19.62 3.27
CA ASP A 98 5.27 -18.63 3.57
C ASP A 98 5.16 -17.62 2.41
N MET A 99 4.07 -17.73 1.67
CA MET A 99 3.79 -16.86 0.53
C MET A 99 3.35 -15.46 0.95
N GLU A 100 2.81 -15.27 2.16
CA GLU A 100 2.39 -13.96 2.65
C GLU A 100 3.61 -13.05 2.82
N SER A 101 4.61 -13.51 3.58
CA SER A 101 5.87 -12.79 3.76
C SER A 101 6.58 -12.55 2.43
N LEU A 102 6.61 -13.54 1.53
CA LEU A 102 7.23 -13.38 0.21
C LEU A 102 6.58 -12.24 -0.60
N TYR A 103 5.25 -12.17 -0.64
CA TYR A 103 4.56 -11.12 -1.39
C TYR A 103 4.63 -9.75 -0.71
N LEU A 104 4.63 -9.69 0.62
CA LEU A 104 4.88 -8.43 1.36
C LEU A 104 6.26 -7.87 1.01
N ASN A 105 7.30 -8.70 1.04
CA ASN A 105 8.66 -8.29 0.71
C ASN A 105 8.80 -7.84 -0.75
N LEU A 106 8.24 -8.62 -1.69
CA LEU A 106 8.23 -8.27 -3.11
C LEU A 106 7.54 -6.92 -3.37
N THR A 107 6.37 -6.71 -2.77
CA THR A 107 5.63 -5.46 -2.97
C THR A 107 6.32 -4.27 -2.31
N LEU A 108 7.01 -4.47 -1.19
CA LEU A 108 7.83 -3.46 -0.52
C LEU A 108 9.01 -3.02 -1.40
N ASP A 109 9.76 -3.96 -1.98
CA ASP A 109 10.86 -3.64 -2.89
C ASP A 109 10.37 -2.95 -4.17
N ILE A 110 9.23 -3.39 -4.72
CA ILE A 110 8.62 -2.77 -5.88
C ILE A 110 8.25 -1.30 -5.59
N VAL A 111 7.54 -1.02 -4.48
CA VAL A 111 7.13 0.34 -4.17
C VAL A 111 8.33 1.21 -3.77
N GLY A 112 9.30 0.65 -3.04
CA GLY A 112 10.57 1.27 -2.70
C GLY A 112 11.29 1.79 -3.93
N SER A 113 11.52 0.91 -4.89
CA SER A 113 12.27 1.29 -6.08
C SER A 113 11.44 2.15 -7.02
N ALA A 114 10.11 1.97 -7.10
CA ALA A 114 9.28 2.65 -8.10
C ALA A 114 8.91 4.08 -7.71
N VAL A 115 8.65 4.29 -6.41
CA VAL A 115 8.18 5.57 -5.87
C VAL A 115 9.30 6.35 -5.22
N PHE A 116 10.21 5.68 -4.51
CA PHE A 116 11.27 6.32 -3.73
C PHE A 116 12.66 6.19 -4.37
N GLY A 117 12.80 5.37 -5.41
CA GLY A 117 14.12 5.04 -5.99
C GLY A 117 15.03 4.31 -5.00
N ALA A 118 14.46 3.71 -3.95
CA ALA A 118 15.17 3.02 -2.89
C ALA A 118 15.16 1.51 -3.14
N ASP A 119 16.27 0.85 -2.83
CA ASP A 119 16.34 -0.60 -2.78
C ASP A 119 16.28 -1.03 -1.31
N PHE A 120 15.19 -1.64 -0.89
CA PHE A 120 15.01 -2.07 0.50
C PHE A 120 15.61 -3.45 0.75
N ALA A 121 15.98 -4.19 -0.30
CA ALA A 121 16.44 -5.57 -0.22
C ALA A 121 15.55 -6.44 0.70
N ALA A 122 14.23 -6.18 0.69
CA ALA A 122 13.26 -6.84 1.55
C ALA A 122 13.15 -8.33 1.22
N VAL A 123 13.31 -8.69 -0.05
CA VAL A 123 13.33 -10.09 -0.51
C VAL A 123 14.53 -10.88 0.02
N ASP A 124 15.65 -10.21 0.32
CA ASP A 124 16.88 -10.85 0.80
C ASP A 124 16.93 -10.98 2.34
N GLN A 125 15.94 -10.43 3.05
CA GLN A 125 15.87 -10.47 4.51
C GLN A 125 15.09 -11.68 5.04
N PRO A 126 15.55 -12.30 6.14
CA PRO A 126 14.86 -13.44 6.75
C PRO A 126 13.49 -13.03 7.31
N ALA A 127 12.49 -13.91 7.13
CA ALA A 127 11.09 -13.66 7.51
C ALA A 127 10.86 -13.41 9.02
N ASP A 128 11.80 -13.82 9.87
CA ASP A 128 11.70 -13.71 11.34
C ASP A 128 12.13 -12.33 11.89
N GLU A 129 12.71 -11.46 11.07
CA GLU A 129 12.95 -10.07 11.48
C GLU A 129 11.73 -9.21 11.10
N PRO A 130 11.13 -8.49 12.07
CA PRO A 130 10.08 -7.53 11.74
C PRO A 130 10.67 -6.52 10.77
N GLN A 131 10.23 -6.57 9.51
CA GLN A 131 10.51 -5.54 8.54
C GLN A 131 9.93 -4.25 9.08
N SER A 132 10.78 -3.39 9.64
CA SER A 132 10.36 -2.13 10.23
C SER A 132 9.53 -1.39 9.19
N PRO A 133 8.21 -1.29 9.37
CA PRO A 133 7.40 -0.60 8.40
C PRO A 133 7.36 0.81 8.92
N ILE A 134 8.34 1.63 8.56
CA ILE A 134 8.24 3.06 8.79
C ILE A 134 8.16 3.37 10.30
N VAL A 135 9.30 3.22 10.98
CA VAL A 135 9.68 4.06 12.14
C VAL A 135 11.08 4.59 11.87
#